data_AF-A0A3M2ENV9-F1
#
_entry.id   AF-A0A3M2ENV9-F1
#
_cell.length_a   1.000
_cell.length_b   1.000
_cell.length_c   1.000
_cell.angle_alpha   90.00
_cell.angle_beta   90.00
_cell.angle_gamma   90.00
#
_symmetry.space_group_name_H-M   'P 1'
#
loop_
_entity.id
_entity.type
_entity.pdbx_description
1 polymer ?
#
loop_
_entity_poly.entity_id
_entity_poly.type
_entity_poly.pdbx_seq_one_letter_code
_entity_poly.pdbx_strand_id
1 'polypeptide(L)'
;MEKGNSGGVRGTVEENEENESNRSFSPHDMAEQSRRLLVRSGINAATAGMLDQALDYFGAAIRKARSLNLWDFEAEFFKFVALYQDRQYRLAVKRCCEALDAAHFMGELASQEGVFLPRDVVITELENYLGQTMLMRRDSLFSLWLHFSSRGNGEFYAAKQSVGPFRGLFRVWRVLTKSYTVSYNMLANEREVYSRYLDAKLQERGQSGTTGDFGAVSLDSDQPPTVNIEAGWEDFLKTLRPEEVAGLGDIKRNQLLEICRSVSHARLLELVARLLSPLGPHSKEPFLEALAENANLDSLAQEAKSLGASLIEEARDHAGRAR
;
A
#
# COMPACT_ATOMS: atom_id res chain seq x y z
N MET A 1 23.55 -63.56 -28.87
CA MET A 1 24.59 -62.94 -28.02
C MET A 1 24.43 -61.44 -28.10
N GLU A 2 24.24 -60.84 -26.93
CA GLU A 2 24.56 -59.48 -26.50
C GLU A 2 24.79 -58.32 -27.50
N LYS A 3 24.06 -57.23 -27.18
CA LYS A 3 24.50 -55.84 -26.98
C LYS A 3 24.75 -54.95 -28.21
N GLY A 4 24.14 -53.76 -28.16
CA GLY A 4 24.65 -52.59 -28.89
C GLY A 4 23.66 -51.45 -29.14
N ASN A 5 23.16 -50.81 -28.07
CA ASN A 5 22.72 -49.40 -28.03
C ASN A 5 23.77 -48.50 -28.75
N SER A 6 23.55 -47.30 -29.29
CA SER A 6 22.52 -46.27 -29.15
C SER A 6 22.95 -45.08 -30.04
N GLY A 7 21.97 -44.32 -30.51
CA GLY A 7 22.07 -42.86 -30.54
C GLY A 7 22.37 -42.22 -31.89
N GLY A 8 21.46 -41.35 -32.34
CA GLY A 8 21.83 -40.33 -33.31
C GLY A 8 20.72 -39.63 -34.07
N VAL A 9 19.95 -38.77 -33.38
CA VAL A 9 19.40 -37.51 -33.91
C VAL A 9 18.25 -37.57 -34.93
N ARG A 10 17.02 -37.33 -34.44
CA ARG A 10 16.05 -36.36 -34.98
C ARG A 10 14.82 -36.31 -34.08
N GLY A 11 14.81 -35.37 -33.15
CA GLY A 11 13.65 -35.03 -32.34
C GLY A 11 13.23 -33.62 -32.72
N THR A 12 12.04 -33.53 -33.30
CA THR A 12 11.31 -32.34 -33.73
C THR A 12 11.23 -31.28 -32.64
N VAL A 13 11.70 -30.08 -32.98
CA VAL A 13 11.40 -28.82 -32.29
C VAL A 13 10.12 -28.30 -32.94
N GLU A 14 8.96 -28.64 -32.38
CA GLU A 14 7.62 -28.07 -32.68
C GLU A 14 6.58 -28.98 -32.04
N GLU A 15 6.48 -28.99 -30.71
CA GLU A 15 5.35 -29.58 -29.95
C GLU A 15 5.63 -29.33 -28.47
N ASN A 16 5.53 -28.08 -27.99
CA ASN A 16 5.44 -27.83 -26.54
C ASN A 16 4.90 -26.45 -26.14
N GLU A 17 4.37 -25.63 -27.05
CA GLU A 17 3.81 -24.31 -26.68
C GLU A 17 2.27 -24.27 -26.57
N GLU A 18 1.56 -25.35 -26.87
CA GLU A 18 0.07 -25.33 -26.88
C GLU A 18 -0.60 -26.05 -25.71
N ASN A 19 0.14 -26.59 -24.72
CA ASN A 19 -0.47 -27.43 -23.67
C ASN A 19 -0.29 -26.93 -22.22
N GLU A 20 0.16 -25.68 -22.01
CA GLU A 20 0.22 -25.07 -20.67
C GLU A 20 -1.07 -24.35 -20.25
N SER A 21 -2.04 -24.20 -21.15
CA SER A 21 -3.26 -23.43 -20.91
C SER A 21 -4.37 -24.17 -20.12
N ASN A 22 -4.14 -25.42 -19.70
CA ASN A 22 -5.19 -26.23 -19.06
C ASN A 22 -4.73 -27.08 -17.85
N ARG A 23 -3.59 -26.77 -17.22
CA ARG A 23 -3.22 -27.41 -15.95
C ARG A 23 -4.00 -26.75 -14.80
N SER A 24 -5.02 -27.43 -14.29
CA SER A 24 -5.52 -27.19 -12.94
C SER A 24 -4.39 -27.50 -11.95
N PHE A 25 -3.75 -26.48 -11.39
CA PHE A 25 -2.66 -26.67 -10.42
C PHE A 25 -3.20 -27.32 -9.15
N SER A 26 -2.52 -28.36 -8.66
CA SER A 26 -2.91 -29.00 -7.42
C SER A 26 -2.62 -28.07 -6.23
N PRO A 27 -3.35 -28.19 -5.10
CA PRO A 27 -3.05 -27.41 -3.89
C PRO A 27 -1.61 -27.60 -3.38
N HIS A 28 -0.96 -28.71 -3.76
CA HIS A 28 0.43 -29.02 -3.41
C HIS A 28 1.43 -28.17 -4.22
N ASP A 29 1.15 -27.93 -5.51
CA ASP A 29 2.00 -27.12 -6.39
C ASP A 29 1.99 -25.64 -5.99
N MET A 30 0.87 -25.15 -5.44
CA MET A 30 0.73 -23.77 -4.98
C MET A 30 1.46 -23.49 -3.66
N ALA A 31 1.74 -24.51 -2.85
CA ALA A 31 2.44 -24.34 -1.57
C ALA A 31 3.91 -23.94 -1.75
N GLU A 32 4.55 -24.52 -2.78
CA GLU A 32 5.97 -24.32 -3.08
C GLU A 32 6.24 -22.96 -3.73
N GLN A 33 5.28 -22.41 -4.48
CA GLN A 33 5.43 -21.13 -5.18
C GLN A 33 5.60 -19.94 -4.24
N SER A 34 6.43 -18.97 -4.63
CA SER A 34 6.60 -17.72 -3.88
C SER A 34 5.28 -16.93 -3.81
N ARG A 35 5.08 -16.17 -2.72
CA ARG A 35 3.88 -15.34 -2.54
C ARG A 35 3.64 -14.40 -3.72
N ARG A 36 4.70 -13.77 -4.25
CA ARG A 36 4.62 -12.88 -5.41
C ARG A 36 4.17 -13.60 -6.69
N LEU A 37 4.64 -14.83 -6.91
CA LEU A 37 4.20 -15.65 -8.05
C LEU A 37 2.73 -16.05 -7.91
N LEU A 38 2.29 -16.39 -6.71
CA LEU A 38 0.88 -16.71 -6.43
C LEU A 38 -0.04 -15.51 -6.73
N VAL A 39 0.31 -14.31 -6.24
CA VAL A 39 -0.48 -13.09 -6.51
C VAL A 39 -0.53 -12.80 -8.02
N ARG A 40 0.61 -12.88 -8.72
CA ARG A 40 0.67 -12.66 -10.17
C ARG A 40 -0.17 -13.67 -10.94
N SER A 41 -0.09 -14.96 -10.56
CA SER A 41 -0.86 -16.02 -11.19
C SER A 41 -2.36 -15.84 -10.95
N GLY A 42 -2.75 -15.37 -9.76
CA GLY A 42 -4.12 -15.00 -9.46
C GLY A 42 -4.64 -13.86 -10.34
N ILE A 43 -3.85 -12.82 -10.56
CA ILE A 43 -4.21 -11.71 -11.48
C ILE A 43 -4.38 -12.23 -12.91
N ASN A 44 -3.44 -13.04 -13.40
CA ASN A 44 -3.50 -13.61 -14.75
C ASN A 44 -4.74 -14.51 -14.94
N ALA A 45 -5.07 -15.34 -13.94
CA ALA A 45 -6.28 -16.15 -13.96
C ALA A 45 -7.54 -15.28 -13.95
N ALA A 46 -7.56 -14.20 -13.17
CA ALA A 46 -8.68 -13.27 -13.11
C ALA A 46 -8.89 -12.51 -14.44
N THR A 47 -7.82 -12.04 -15.09
CA THR A 47 -7.92 -11.36 -16.40
C THR A 47 -8.35 -12.32 -17.51
N ALA A 48 -8.03 -13.61 -17.39
CA ALA A 48 -8.53 -14.67 -18.26
C ALA A 48 -9.98 -15.11 -17.96
N GLY A 49 -10.64 -14.52 -16.95
CA GLY A 49 -12.00 -14.88 -16.55
C GLY A 49 -12.10 -16.17 -15.73
N MET A 50 -10.97 -16.77 -15.33
CA MET A 50 -10.89 -17.99 -14.50
C MET A 50 -10.93 -17.61 -13.01
N LEU A 51 -12.07 -17.12 -12.54
CA LEU A 51 -12.20 -16.56 -11.19
C LEU A 51 -11.95 -17.59 -10.08
N ASP A 52 -12.40 -18.84 -10.23
CA ASP A 52 -12.15 -19.90 -9.23
C ASP A 52 -10.66 -20.16 -9.02
N GLN A 53 -9.89 -20.27 -10.10
CA GLN A 53 -8.44 -20.42 -10.03
C GLN A 53 -7.78 -19.19 -9.39
N ALA A 54 -8.26 -17.99 -9.72
CA ALA A 54 -7.76 -16.76 -9.10
C ALA A 54 -7.98 -16.77 -7.57
N LEU A 55 -9.16 -17.21 -7.11
CA LEU A 55 -9.49 -17.31 -5.68
C LEU A 55 -8.60 -18.30 -4.94
N ASP A 56 -8.19 -19.39 -5.60
CA ASP A 56 -7.26 -20.37 -5.06
C ASP A 56 -5.85 -19.79 -4.91
N TYR A 57 -5.34 -19.13 -5.95
CA TYR A 57 -4.03 -18.46 -5.92
C TYR A 57 -3.96 -17.38 -4.83
N PHE A 58 -4.95 -16.48 -4.76
CA PHE A 58 -4.99 -15.46 -3.70
C PHE A 58 -5.13 -16.12 -2.32
N GLY A 59 -5.91 -17.20 -2.21
CA GLY A 59 -6.03 -17.97 -0.97
C GLY A 59 -4.70 -18.58 -0.52
N ALA A 60 -3.91 -19.11 -1.45
CA ALA A 60 -2.59 -19.65 -1.17
C ALA A 60 -1.61 -18.56 -0.70
N ALA A 61 -1.59 -17.40 -1.36
CA ALA A 61 -0.78 -16.25 -0.95
C ALA A 61 -1.10 -15.80 0.49
N ILE A 62 -2.39 -15.67 0.82
CA ILE A 62 -2.85 -15.34 2.17
C ILE A 62 -2.33 -16.38 3.18
N ARG A 63 -2.55 -17.68 2.93
CA ARG A 63 -2.09 -18.75 3.84
C ARG A 63 -0.58 -18.70 4.06
N LYS A 64 0.19 -18.36 3.03
CA LYS A 64 1.65 -18.24 3.12
C LYS A 64 2.07 -17.11 4.07
N ALA A 65 1.48 -15.92 3.93
CA ALA A 65 1.72 -14.82 4.88
C ALA A 65 1.27 -15.21 6.31
N ARG A 66 0.10 -15.84 6.45
CA ARG A 66 -0.44 -16.27 7.74
C ARG A 66 0.42 -17.29 8.46
N SER A 67 1.06 -18.20 7.74
CA SER A 67 1.97 -19.19 8.32
C SER A 67 3.14 -18.55 9.08
N LEU A 68 3.49 -17.31 8.72
CA LEU A 68 4.52 -16.51 9.38
C LEU A 68 3.94 -15.43 10.28
N ASN A 69 2.67 -15.52 10.68
CA ASN A 69 1.95 -14.51 11.48
C ASN A 69 2.00 -13.11 10.85
N LEU A 70 1.93 -13.03 9.51
CA LEU A 70 1.80 -11.80 8.75
C LEU A 70 0.43 -11.72 8.09
N TRP A 71 0.02 -10.51 7.73
CA TRP A 71 -1.21 -10.23 6.99
C TRP A 71 -0.86 -9.87 5.54
N ASP A 72 -1.65 -10.35 4.57
CA ASP A 72 -1.45 -10.04 3.15
C ASP A 72 -2.58 -9.16 2.62
N PHE A 73 -2.42 -7.84 2.78
CA PHE A 73 -3.41 -6.88 2.34
C PHE A 73 -3.73 -7.01 0.85
N GLU A 74 -2.72 -7.13 0.00
CA GLU A 74 -2.90 -7.16 -1.45
C GLU A 74 -3.66 -8.43 -1.89
N ALA A 75 -3.32 -9.60 -1.34
CA ALA A 75 -4.01 -10.83 -1.67
C ALA A 75 -5.46 -10.85 -1.15
N GLU A 76 -5.71 -10.35 0.07
CA GLU A 76 -7.08 -10.21 0.60
C GLU A 76 -7.91 -9.24 -0.25
N PHE A 77 -7.30 -8.12 -0.67
CA PHE A 77 -7.91 -7.15 -1.56
C PHE A 77 -8.29 -7.80 -2.90
N PHE A 78 -7.37 -8.52 -3.55
CA PHE A 78 -7.65 -9.10 -4.86
C PHE A 78 -8.69 -10.22 -4.79
N LYS A 79 -8.65 -11.00 -3.71
CA LYS A 79 -9.68 -12.00 -3.43
C LYS A 79 -11.05 -11.35 -3.22
N PHE A 80 -11.12 -10.20 -2.56
CA PHE A 80 -12.35 -9.41 -2.47
C PHE A 80 -12.87 -8.99 -3.85
N VAL A 81 -12.01 -8.41 -4.70
CA VAL A 81 -12.40 -7.97 -6.06
C VAL A 81 -12.90 -9.14 -6.90
N ALA A 82 -12.22 -10.29 -6.87
CA ALA A 82 -12.63 -11.50 -7.60
C ALA A 82 -14.02 -11.97 -7.17
N LEU A 83 -14.28 -12.05 -5.86
CA LEU A 83 -15.60 -12.43 -5.33
C LEU A 83 -16.69 -11.41 -5.66
N TYR A 84 -16.35 -10.12 -5.70
CA TYR A 84 -17.29 -9.07 -6.10
C TYR A 84 -17.70 -9.24 -7.57
N GLN A 85 -16.72 -9.46 -8.45
CA GLN A 85 -16.95 -9.67 -9.88
C GLN A 85 -17.75 -10.95 -10.15
N ASP A 86 -17.51 -12.00 -9.38
CA ASP A 86 -18.28 -13.25 -9.43
C ASP A 86 -19.67 -13.15 -8.74
N ARG A 87 -20.05 -11.95 -8.27
CA ARG A 87 -21.33 -11.68 -7.59
C ARG A 87 -21.53 -12.48 -6.30
N GLN A 88 -20.47 -13.05 -5.73
CA GLN A 88 -20.48 -13.70 -4.42
C GLN A 88 -20.43 -12.67 -3.29
N TYR A 89 -21.37 -11.72 -3.28
CA TYR A 89 -21.30 -10.51 -2.43
C TYR A 89 -21.23 -10.81 -0.93
N ARG A 90 -21.81 -11.93 -0.46
CA ARG A 90 -21.69 -12.34 0.95
C ARG A 90 -20.24 -12.63 1.34
N LEU A 91 -19.51 -13.35 0.49
CA LEU A 91 -18.10 -13.66 0.72
C LEU A 91 -17.21 -12.45 0.42
N ALA A 92 -17.57 -11.64 -0.57
CA ALA A 92 -16.89 -10.38 -0.86
C ALA A 92 -16.92 -9.41 0.33
N VAL A 93 -18.07 -9.24 1.01
CA VAL A 93 -18.15 -8.44 2.25
C VAL A 93 -17.17 -8.94 3.30
N LYS A 94 -17.15 -10.25 3.56
CA LYS A 94 -16.22 -10.85 4.52
C LYS A 94 -14.76 -10.59 4.14
N ARG A 95 -14.40 -10.74 2.86
CA ARG A 95 -13.03 -10.51 2.39
C ARG A 95 -12.62 -9.04 2.39
N CYS A 96 -13.56 -8.15 2.11
CA CYS A 96 -13.32 -6.72 2.24
C CYS A 96 -12.98 -6.36 3.71
N CYS A 97 -13.74 -6.90 4.66
CA CYS A 97 -13.45 -6.78 6.09
C CYS A 97 -12.07 -7.34 6.47
N GLU A 98 -11.69 -8.51 5.96
CA GLU A 98 -10.35 -9.09 6.20
C GLU A 98 -9.23 -8.26 5.55
N ALA A 99 -9.47 -7.62 4.40
CA ALA A 99 -8.53 -6.69 3.79
C ALA A 99 -8.38 -5.40 4.63
N LEU A 100 -9.45 -4.92 5.25
CA LEU A 100 -9.41 -3.79 6.18
C LEU A 100 -8.61 -4.09 7.44
N ASP A 101 -8.79 -5.29 8.00
CA ASP A 101 -7.98 -5.79 9.11
C ASP A 101 -6.51 -5.91 8.70
N ALA A 102 -6.22 -6.47 7.52
CA ALA A 102 -4.86 -6.57 6.99
C ALA A 102 -4.21 -5.18 6.87
N ALA A 103 -4.91 -4.21 6.29
CA ALA A 103 -4.43 -2.85 6.15
C ALA A 103 -4.13 -2.19 7.50
N HIS A 104 -4.97 -2.44 8.50
CA HIS A 104 -4.79 -1.94 9.86
C HIS A 104 -3.58 -2.59 10.55
N PHE A 105 -3.54 -3.91 10.64
CA PHE A 105 -2.49 -4.63 11.36
C PHE A 105 -1.11 -4.46 10.72
N MET A 106 -1.03 -4.46 9.38
CA MET A 106 0.22 -4.14 8.69
C MET A 106 0.63 -2.69 8.94
N GLY A 107 -0.33 -1.76 8.97
CA GLY A 107 -0.06 -0.36 9.28
C GLY A 107 0.46 -0.14 10.69
N GLU A 108 -0.08 -0.85 11.69
CA GLU A 108 0.42 -0.81 13.06
C GLU A 108 1.81 -1.42 13.18
N LEU A 109 2.04 -2.58 12.56
CA LEU A 109 3.35 -3.23 12.55
C LEU A 109 4.41 -2.34 11.90
N ALA A 110 4.10 -1.77 10.73
CA ALA A 110 5.01 -0.85 10.03
C ALA A 110 5.30 0.39 10.88
N SER A 111 4.27 0.97 11.52
CA SER A 111 4.44 2.13 12.39
C SER A 111 5.34 1.86 13.58
N GLN A 112 5.31 0.65 14.16
CA GLN A 112 6.21 0.27 15.26
C GLN A 112 7.68 0.20 14.81
N GLU A 113 7.90 -0.01 13.51
CA GLU A 113 9.23 -0.10 12.88
C GLU A 113 9.65 1.22 12.20
N GLY A 114 8.89 2.30 12.37
CA GLY A 114 9.17 3.60 11.75
C GLY A 114 8.86 3.67 10.25
N VAL A 115 8.15 2.69 9.70
CA VAL A 115 7.72 2.65 8.30
C VAL A 115 6.27 3.11 8.17
N PHE A 116 6.03 4.07 7.29
CA PHE A 116 4.67 4.62 7.09
C PHE A 116 3.96 3.99 5.89
N LEU A 117 2.82 3.36 6.15
CA LEU A 117 1.90 2.86 5.12
C LEU A 117 0.70 3.81 4.97
N PRO A 118 0.11 3.97 3.76
CA PRO A 118 -1.03 4.87 3.50
C PRO A 118 -2.37 4.33 4.06
N ARG A 119 -2.39 3.96 5.35
CA ARG A 119 -3.45 3.22 6.02
C ARG A 119 -4.81 3.94 5.94
N ASP A 120 -4.85 5.23 6.25
CA ASP A 120 -6.11 5.94 6.41
C ASP A 120 -6.83 6.13 5.06
N VAL A 121 -6.07 6.30 3.98
CA VAL A 121 -6.60 6.35 2.60
C VAL A 121 -7.16 4.99 2.23
N VAL A 122 -6.39 3.92 2.43
CA VAL A 122 -6.80 2.54 2.15
C VAL A 122 -8.07 2.15 2.92
N ILE A 123 -8.12 2.44 4.22
CA ILE A 123 -9.30 2.15 5.07
C ILE A 123 -10.52 2.92 4.56
N THR A 124 -10.38 4.23 4.31
CA THR A 124 -11.50 5.07 3.87
C THR A 124 -12.10 4.59 2.55
N GLU A 125 -11.23 4.19 1.61
CA GLU A 125 -11.65 3.68 0.31
C GLU A 125 -12.29 2.29 0.42
N LEU A 126 -11.68 1.37 1.18
CA LEU A 126 -12.27 0.05 1.42
C LEU A 126 -13.61 0.12 2.16
N GLU A 127 -13.80 1.07 3.08
CA GLU A 127 -15.10 1.33 3.71
C GLU A 127 -16.17 1.74 2.68
N ASN A 128 -15.81 2.49 1.64
CA ASN A 128 -16.74 2.80 0.55
C ASN A 128 -17.13 1.58 -0.25
N TYR A 129 -16.13 0.80 -0.66
CA TYR A 129 -16.35 -0.41 -1.44
C TYR A 129 -17.13 -1.46 -0.64
N LEU A 130 -16.89 -1.54 0.67
CA LEU A 130 -17.69 -2.37 1.58
C LEU A 130 -19.15 -1.95 1.59
N GLY A 131 -19.43 -0.65 1.77
CA GLY A 131 -20.79 -0.12 1.71
C GLY A 131 -21.49 -0.44 0.39
N GLN A 132 -20.79 -0.26 -0.73
CA GLN A 132 -21.32 -0.60 -2.05
C GLN A 132 -21.59 -2.11 -2.19
N THR A 133 -20.69 -2.95 -1.67
CA THR A 133 -20.84 -4.41 -1.71
C THR A 133 -22.01 -4.89 -0.85
N MET A 134 -22.21 -4.28 0.32
CA MET A 134 -23.35 -4.53 1.20
C MET A 134 -24.68 -4.14 0.53
N LEU A 135 -24.72 -3.02 -0.22
CA LEU A 135 -25.89 -2.67 -1.05
C LEU A 135 -26.16 -3.73 -2.12
N MET A 136 -25.12 -4.20 -2.82
CA MET A 136 -25.27 -5.26 -3.85
C MET A 136 -25.72 -6.60 -3.24
N ARG A 137 -25.33 -6.88 -1.99
CA ARG A 137 -25.82 -8.00 -1.18
C ARG A 137 -27.29 -7.83 -0.75
N ARG A 138 -27.89 -6.64 -0.97
CA ARG A 138 -29.25 -6.23 -0.58
C ARG A 138 -29.41 -6.00 0.91
N ASP A 139 -28.37 -5.55 1.59
CA ASP A 139 -28.48 -5.11 2.97
C ASP A 139 -29.40 -3.89 3.07
N SER A 140 -30.22 -3.84 4.12
CA SER A 140 -31.12 -2.71 4.34
C SER A 140 -30.34 -1.44 4.70
N LEU A 141 -30.92 -0.26 4.43
CA LEU A 141 -30.32 1.02 4.84
C LEU A 141 -30.08 1.09 6.36
N PHE A 142 -30.96 0.46 7.13
CA PHE A 142 -30.81 0.34 8.58
C PHE A 142 -29.61 -0.55 8.94
N SER A 143 -29.41 -1.67 8.23
CA SER A 143 -28.25 -2.56 8.41
C SER A 143 -26.93 -1.86 8.07
N LEU A 144 -26.89 -1.08 7.00
CA LEU A 144 -25.75 -0.25 6.61
C LEU A 144 -25.47 0.85 7.65
N TRP A 145 -26.51 1.56 8.08
CA TRP A 145 -26.39 2.59 9.11
C TRP A 145 -25.87 2.01 10.42
N LEU A 146 -26.44 0.89 10.87
CA LEU A 146 -26.01 0.18 12.07
C LEU A 146 -24.57 -0.31 11.92
N HIS A 147 -24.21 -0.83 10.74
CA HIS A 147 -22.84 -1.25 10.44
C HIS A 147 -21.88 -0.07 10.64
N PHE A 148 -22.11 1.09 10.04
CA PHE A 148 -21.19 2.22 10.20
C PHE A 148 -21.26 2.88 11.59
N SER A 149 -22.42 2.89 12.25
CA SER A 149 -22.62 3.62 13.52
C SER A 149 -22.23 2.84 14.76
N SER A 150 -22.16 1.51 14.68
CA SER A 150 -21.81 0.65 15.82
C SER A 150 -20.35 0.18 15.76
N ARG A 151 -19.73 0.09 16.94
CA ARG A 151 -18.50 -0.67 17.11
C ARG A 151 -18.84 -2.16 16.99
N GLY A 152 -18.16 -2.86 16.07
CA GLY A 152 -18.08 -4.32 15.97
C GLY A 152 -19.34 -5.13 16.31
N ASN A 153 -20.24 -5.30 15.34
CA ASN A 153 -21.24 -6.39 15.39
C ASN A 153 -20.67 -7.69 14.79
N GLY A 154 -19.65 -8.26 15.45
CA GLY A 154 -19.21 -9.64 15.23
C GLY A 154 -18.56 -10.01 13.89
N GLU A 155 -18.47 -9.11 12.91
CA GLU A 155 -17.70 -9.30 11.67
C GLU A 155 -16.37 -8.54 11.77
N PHE A 156 -15.26 -9.23 11.49
CA PHE A 156 -13.87 -8.74 11.46
C PHE A 156 -13.77 -7.27 11.03
N TYR A 157 -13.21 -6.42 11.90
CA TYR A 157 -12.98 -4.98 11.71
C TYR A 157 -12.27 -4.40 12.94
N ALA A 158 -11.05 -4.89 13.22
CA ALA A 158 -10.28 -4.68 14.45
C ALA A 158 -10.14 -3.21 14.85
N ALA A 159 -10.13 -2.30 13.86
CA ALA A 159 -10.02 -0.86 14.06
C ALA A 159 -11.30 -0.07 13.79
N LYS A 160 -12.48 -0.72 13.75
CA LYS A 160 -13.72 -0.02 13.42
C LYS A 160 -13.98 1.11 14.38
N GLN A 161 -13.78 2.33 13.90
CA GLN A 161 -14.10 3.51 14.65
C GLN A 161 -15.63 3.66 14.63
N SER A 162 -16.24 3.66 15.81
CA SER A 162 -17.64 4.06 15.91
C SER A 162 -17.74 5.51 15.45
N VAL A 163 -18.46 5.74 14.36
CA VAL A 163 -18.85 7.09 13.99
C VAL A 163 -20.22 7.40 14.58
N GLY A 164 -20.40 8.63 15.07
CA GLY A 164 -21.67 9.06 15.61
C GLY A 164 -22.82 8.88 14.60
N PRO A 165 -24.08 8.81 15.06
CA PRO A 165 -25.22 8.43 14.24
C PRO A 165 -25.39 9.27 12.98
N PHE A 166 -25.09 10.57 13.05
CA PHE A 166 -25.11 11.49 11.90
C PHE A 166 -24.05 11.18 10.85
N ARG A 167 -22.83 10.83 11.28
CA ARG A 167 -21.73 10.47 10.37
C ARG A 167 -21.95 9.07 9.77
N GLY A 168 -22.61 8.16 10.49
CA GLY A 168 -23.13 6.92 9.95
C GLY A 168 -24.17 7.15 8.85
N LEU A 169 -25.16 8.03 9.09
CA LEU A 169 -26.16 8.41 8.08
C LEU A 169 -25.51 9.03 6.84
N PHE A 170 -24.54 9.93 7.03
CA PHE A 170 -23.80 10.54 5.92
C PHE A 170 -23.04 9.50 5.08
N ARG A 171 -22.45 8.48 5.72
CA ARG A 171 -21.79 7.37 4.99
C ARG A 171 -22.79 6.57 4.16
N VAL A 172 -23.95 6.23 4.72
CA VAL A 172 -25.02 5.55 3.96
C VAL A 172 -25.48 6.41 2.78
N TRP A 173 -25.69 7.71 3.00
CA TRP A 173 -26.05 8.64 1.93
C TRP A 173 -24.98 8.71 0.83
N ARG A 174 -23.69 8.75 1.19
CA ARG A 174 -22.58 8.73 0.22
C ARG A 174 -22.58 7.46 -0.62
N VAL A 175 -22.79 6.31 0.02
CA VAL A 175 -22.84 5.00 -0.64
C VAL A 175 -24.02 4.90 -1.61
N LEU A 176 -25.16 5.53 -1.30
CA LEU A 176 -26.33 5.57 -2.20
C LEU A 176 -26.18 6.55 -3.37
N THR A 177 -25.51 7.67 -3.15
CA THR A 177 -25.41 8.76 -4.15
C THR A 177 -24.23 8.61 -5.09
N LYS A 178 -23.19 7.88 -4.69
CA LYS A 178 -22.02 7.62 -5.53
C LYS A 178 -21.98 6.17 -5.94
N SER A 179 -21.89 5.93 -7.25
CA SER A 179 -21.58 4.61 -7.77
C SER A 179 -20.07 4.38 -7.65
N TYR A 180 -19.68 3.50 -6.74
CA TYR A 180 -18.29 3.04 -6.63
C TYR A 180 -18.12 1.76 -7.45
N THR A 181 -17.19 1.78 -8.41
CA THR A 181 -16.87 0.59 -9.21
C THR A 181 -15.70 -0.15 -8.56
N VAL A 182 -15.96 -1.37 -8.09
CA VAL A 182 -14.94 -2.26 -7.53
C VAL A 182 -14.16 -2.91 -8.68
N SER A 183 -12.84 -2.70 -8.73
CA SER A 183 -11.99 -3.21 -9.81
C SER A 183 -10.57 -3.53 -9.34
N TYR A 184 -9.79 -4.25 -10.16
CA TYR A 184 -8.39 -4.55 -9.85
C TYR A 184 -7.46 -3.33 -9.87
N ASN A 185 -7.89 -2.21 -10.42
CA ASN A 185 -7.05 -1.00 -10.53
C ASN A 185 -7.27 -0.03 -9.35
N MET A 186 -8.29 -0.23 -8.52
CA MET A 186 -8.47 0.62 -7.35
C MET A 186 -7.34 0.38 -6.34
N LEU A 187 -6.88 1.45 -5.67
CA LEU A 187 -5.77 1.45 -4.72
C LEU A 187 -4.45 0.91 -5.30
N ALA A 188 -4.20 1.00 -6.61
CA ALA A 188 -3.02 0.41 -7.23
C ALA A 188 -1.71 0.93 -6.61
N ASN A 189 -1.61 2.24 -6.39
CA ASN A 189 -0.44 2.88 -5.80
C ASN A 189 -0.27 2.50 -4.32
N GLU A 190 -1.37 2.53 -3.57
CA GLU A 190 -1.37 2.24 -2.14
C GLU A 190 -1.03 0.77 -1.88
N ARG A 191 -1.60 -0.15 -2.65
CA ARG A 191 -1.32 -1.59 -2.54
C ARG A 191 0.13 -1.93 -2.81
N GLU A 192 0.77 -1.25 -3.76
CA GLU A 192 2.16 -1.51 -4.09
C GLU A 192 3.07 -1.30 -2.87
N VAL A 193 2.82 -0.24 -2.09
CA VAL A 193 3.57 0.04 -0.86
C VAL A 193 3.38 -1.07 0.18
N TYR A 194 2.15 -1.53 0.36
CA TYR A 194 1.85 -2.66 1.26
C TYR A 194 2.51 -3.97 0.79
N SER A 195 2.50 -4.23 -0.51
CA SER A 195 3.11 -5.43 -1.10
C SER A 195 4.62 -5.45 -0.88
N ARG A 196 5.30 -4.33 -1.14
CA ARG A 196 6.75 -4.19 -0.90
C ARG A 196 7.11 -4.38 0.57
N TYR A 197 6.34 -3.77 1.49
CA TYR A 197 6.56 -3.93 2.93
C TYR A 197 6.39 -5.39 3.37
N LEU A 198 5.35 -6.07 2.89
CA LEU A 198 5.14 -7.48 3.19
C LEU A 198 6.27 -8.36 2.66
N ASP A 199 6.69 -8.14 1.42
CA ASP A 199 7.77 -8.91 0.80
C ASP A 199 9.09 -8.74 1.57
N ALA A 200 9.39 -7.52 2.06
CA ALA A 200 10.52 -7.29 2.96
C ALA A 200 10.41 -8.10 4.26
N LYS A 201 9.23 -8.09 4.91
CA LYS A 201 8.99 -8.88 6.13
C LYS A 201 9.06 -10.39 5.89
N LEU A 202 8.62 -10.85 4.73
CA LEU A 202 8.71 -12.25 4.33
C LEU A 202 10.17 -12.67 4.09
N GLN A 203 11.01 -11.80 3.54
CA GLN A 203 12.45 -12.06 3.37
C GLN A 203 13.18 -12.08 4.72
N GLU A 204 12.89 -11.11 5.60
CA GLU A 204 13.43 -11.08 6.96
C GLU A 204 13.05 -12.33 7.77
N ARG A 205 11.78 -12.75 7.70
CA ARG A 205 11.30 -13.98 8.37
C ARG A 205 11.67 -15.27 7.62
N GLY A 206 12.13 -15.14 6.37
CA GLY A 206 12.59 -16.20 5.48
C GLY A 206 14.10 -16.48 5.54
N GLN A 207 14.83 -15.83 6.45
CA GLN A 207 16.20 -16.20 6.84
C GLN A 207 16.12 -16.86 8.23
N SER A 208 16.04 -18.19 8.34
CA SER A 208 17.12 -19.10 7.99
C SER A 208 16.54 -20.43 7.48
N GLY A 209 16.69 -20.72 6.18
CA GLY A 209 16.18 -21.96 5.59
C GLY A 209 16.50 -22.08 4.11
N THR A 210 17.77 -22.34 3.81
CA THR A 210 18.29 -22.99 2.59
C THR A 210 17.75 -22.53 1.24
N THR A 211 18.64 -21.81 0.53
CA THR A 211 18.90 -21.96 -0.90
C THR A 211 18.75 -23.42 -1.36
N GLY A 212 17.61 -23.74 -1.95
CA GLY A 212 17.42 -24.84 -2.88
C GLY A 212 17.52 -24.29 -4.28
N ASP A 213 18.64 -24.62 -4.92
CA ASP A 213 19.02 -24.35 -6.31
C ASP A 213 17.85 -24.53 -7.29
N PHE A 214 17.32 -23.42 -7.81
CA PHE A 214 16.50 -23.40 -9.02
C PHE A 214 16.91 -22.19 -9.87
N GLY A 215 17.80 -22.45 -10.83
CA GLY A 215 17.90 -21.73 -12.10
C GLY A 215 18.10 -20.23 -11.99
N ALA A 216 19.35 -19.82 -11.86
CA ALA A 216 19.79 -18.46 -12.15
C ALA A 216 19.34 -18.05 -13.57
N VAL A 217 18.31 -17.22 -13.64
CA VAL A 217 18.19 -16.25 -14.73
C VAL A 217 18.97 -15.04 -14.24
N SER A 218 20.20 -14.88 -14.76
CA SER A 218 21.05 -13.73 -14.49
C SER A 218 20.31 -12.45 -14.86
N LEU A 219 19.82 -11.74 -13.85
CA LEU A 219 19.57 -10.32 -13.95
C LEU A 219 20.92 -9.64 -13.66
N ASP A 220 21.70 -9.41 -14.71
CA ASP A 220 22.75 -8.39 -14.68
C ASP A 220 22.09 -7.05 -14.35
N SER A 221 22.18 -6.65 -13.08
CA SER A 221 21.95 -5.29 -12.57
C SER A 221 22.25 -5.29 -11.08
N ASP A 222 23.54 -5.36 -10.75
CA ASP A 222 24.08 -5.33 -9.38
C ASP A 222 24.07 -3.90 -8.80
N GLN A 223 22.92 -3.23 -8.87
CA GLN A 223 22.62 -2.00 -8.13
C GLN A 223 21.16 -2.02 -7.66
N PRO A 224 20.89 -1.84 -6.36
CA PRO A 224 19.52 -1.61 -5.89
C PRO A 224 18.97 -0.38 -6.63
N PRO A 225 17.71 -0.40 -7.13
CA PRO A 225 17.11 0.80 -7.68
C PRO A 225 17.00 1.82 -6.54
N THR A 226 17.81 2.87 -6.60
CA THR A 226 17.68 4.06 -5.75
C THR A 226 16.29 4.65 -5.96
N VAL A 227 15.39 4.37 -5.01
CA VAL A 227 14.10 5.06 -4.93
C VAL A 227 14.42 6.51 -4.64
N ASN A 228 14.13 7.40 -5.58
CA ASN A 228 14.35 8.82 -5.39
C ASN A 228 13.22 9.36 -4.48
N ILE A 229 13.42 9.23 -3.17
CA ILE A 229 12.49 9.68 -2.11
C ILE A 229 12.06 11.14 -2.34
N GLU A 230 12.95 11.96 -2.91
CA GLU A 230 12.73 13.37 -3.20
C GLU A 230 11.63 13.63 -4.23
N ALA A 231 11.42 12.73 -5.20
CA ALA A 231 10.35 12.86 -6.18
C ALA A 231 8.96 12.77 -5.53
N GLY A 232 8.82 11.91 -4.52
CA GLY A 232 7.59 11.80 -3.73
C GLY A 232 7.32 13.01 -2.83
N TRP A 233 8.38 13.66 -2.33
CA TRP A 233 8.27 14.89 -1.55
C TRP A 233 7.82 16.08 -2.39
N GLU A 234 8.33 16.23 -3.61
CA GLU A 234 7.91 17.32 -4.48
C GLU A 234 6.42 17.23 -4.83
N ASP A 235 5.93 16.02 -5.11
CA ASP A 235 4.51 15.78 -5.39
C ASP A 235 3.63 16.03 -4.16
N PHE A 236 4.07 15.59 -2.98
CA PHE A 236 3.37 15.88 -1.72
C PHE A 236 3.25 17.39 -1.47
N LEU A 237 4.35 18.15 -1.56
CA LEU A 237 4.34 19.60 -1.33
C LEU A 237 3.45 20.33 -2.34
N LYS A 238 3.37 19.86 -3.59
CA LYS A 238 2.47 20.42 -4.61
C LYS A 238 0.99 20.13 -4.34
N THR A 239 0.66 19.07 -3.60
CA THR A 239 -0.73 18.77 -3.22
C THR A 239 -1.26 19.66 -2.09
N LEU A 240 -0.37 20.29 -1.33
CA LEU A 240 -0.73 21.16 -0.22
C LEU A 240 -0.93 22.60 -0.70
N ARG A 241 -1.95 23.26 -0.14
CA ARG A 241 -2.13 24.71 -0.31
C ARG A 241 -1.60 25.45 0.91
N PRO A 242 -0.97 26.62 0.74
CA PRO A 242 -0.40 27.38 1.86
C PRO A 242 -1.42 27.70 2.97
N GLU A 243 -2.69 27.92 2.61
CA GLU A 243 -3.77 28.24 3.56
C GLU A 243 -4.19 27.02 4.42
N GLU A 244 -3.89 25.81 3.96
CA GLU A 244 -4.27 24.56 4.64
C GLU A 244 -3.22 24.14 5.68
N VAL A 245 -2.03 24.76 5.66
CA VAL A 245 -0.87 24.33 6.48
C VAL A 245 -1.13 24.49 7.98
N ALA A 246 -1.83 25.56 8.39
CA ALA A 246 -2.17 25.82 9.79
C ALA A 246 -3.18 24.81 10.37
N GLY A 247 -3.96 24.15 9.50
CA GLY A 247 -5.00 23.19 9.85
C GLY A 247 -4.66 21.75 9.44
N LEU A 248 -3.39 21.45 9.16
CA LEU A 248 -2.98 20.10 8.80
C LEU A 248 -3.26 19.15 9.97
N GLY A 249 -3.91 18.03 9.67
CA GLY A 249 -3.95 16.90 10.59
C GLY A 249 -2.54 16.40 10.89
N ASP A 250 -2.37 15.78 12.06
CA ASP A 250 -1.06 15.39 12.62
C ASP A 250 -0.17 14.61 11.64
N ILE A 251 -0.76 13.77 10.79
CA ILE A 251 -0.05 12.98 9.77
C ILE A 251 0.63 13.87 8.72
N LYS A 252 -0.12 14.80 8.12
CA LYS A 252 0.43 15.70 7.08
C LYS A 252 1.41 16.70 7.69
N ARG A 253 1.17 17.12 8.93
CA ARG A 253 2.07 17.97 9.70
C ARG A 253 3.41 17.28 9.95
N ASN A 254 3.40 16.02 10.39
CA ASN A 254 4.61 15.24 10.64
C ASN A 254 5.40 14.96 9.34
N GLN A 255 4.72 14.71 8.22
CA GLN A 255 5.37 14.59 6.91
C GLN A 255 6.05 15.89 6.48
N LEU A 256 5.41 17.04 6.67
CA LEU A 256 6.04 18.33 6.37
C LEU A 256 7.24 18.61 7.29
N LEU A 257 7.19 18.22 8.57
CA LEU A 257 8.32 18.31 9.50
C LEU A 257 9.49 17.41 9.09
N GLU A 258 9.21 16.20 8.61
CA GLU A 258 10.24 15.29 8.11
C GLU A 258 10.92 15.86 6.86
N ILE A 259 10.16 16.44 5.94
CA ILE A 259 10.70 17.14 4.77
C ILE A 259 11.57 18.33 5.20
N CYS A 260 11.18 19.10 6.22
CA CYS A 260 12.02 20.18 6.77
C CYS A 260 13.39 19.66 7.27
N ARG A 261 13.41 18.52 7.97
CA ARG A 261 14.64 17.91 8.51
C ARG A 261 15.57 17.31 7.46
N SER A 262 15.03 16.94 6.30
CA SER A 262 15.72 16.10 5.33
C SER A 262 15.80 16.72 3.93
N VAL A 263 15.28 17.94 3.76
CA VAL A 263 15.42 18.74 2.53
C VAL A 263 16.89 18.75 2.08
N SER A 264 17.11 18.40 0.83
CA SER A 264 18.43 18.09 0.27
C SER A 264 18.85 19.03 -0.85
N HIS A 265 17.92 19.78 -1.45
CA HIS A 265 18.22 20.72 -2.53
C HIS A 265 17.36 21.98 -2.49
N ALA A 266 17.89 23.09 -3.03
CA ALA A 266 17.29 24.43 -2.96
C ALA A 266 15.86 24.50 -3.54
N ARG A 267 15.57 23.76 -4.62
CA ARG A 267 14.22 23.75 -5.22
C ARG A 267 13.13 23.21 -4.28
N LEU A 268 13.43 22.19 -3.46
CA LEU A 268 12.45 21.63 -2.54
C LEU A 268 12.24 22.57 -1.35
N LEU A 269 13.32 23.20 -0.87
CA LEU A 269 13.27 24.24 0.14
C LEU A 269 12.39 25.43 -0.29
N GLU A 270 12.43 25.84 -1.58
CA GLU A 270 11.54 26.88 -2.10
C GLU A 270 10.05 26.52 -2.01
N LEU A 271 9.71 25.25 -2.23
CA LEU A 271 8.33 24.78 -2.10
C LEU A 271 7.87 24.78 -0.63
N VAL A 272 8.75 24.34 0.27
CA VAL A 272 8.51 24.44 1.72
C VAL A 272 8.33 25.90 2.13
N ALA A 273 9.19 26.81 1.67
CA ALA A 273 9.12 28.23 1.99
C ALA A 273 7.83 28.89 1.51
N ARG A 274 7.34 28.52 0.32
CA ARG A 274 6.03 28.97 -0.19
C ARG A 274 4.86 28.49 0.65
N LEU A 275 4.93 27.27 1.19
CA LEU A 275 3.89 26.73 2.06
C LEU A 275 3.89 27.38 3.45
N LEU A 276 5.07 27.70 3.98
CA LEU A 276 5.20 28.27 5.33
C LEU A 276 5.09 29.80 5.35
N SER A 277 5.27 30.51 4.23
CA SER A 277 5.23 31.97 4.19
C SER A 277 3.95 32.64 4.72
N PRO A 278 2.73 32.09 4.56
CA PRO A 278 1.52 32.71 5.09
C PRO A 278 1.24 32.37 6.56
N LEU A 279 2.04 31.49 7.18
CA LEU A 279 1.86 31.14 8.59
C LEU A 279 2.35 32.27 9.49
N GLY A 280 1.59 32.53 10.56
CA GLY A 280 2.04 33.39 11.65
C GLY A 280 3.23 32.78 12.42
N PRO A 281 4.00 33.59 13.16
CA PRO A 281 5.26 33.18 13.79
C PRO A 281 5.12 31.91 14.65
N HIS A 282 4.12 31.86 15.54
CA HIS A 282 3.89 30.69 16.41
C HIS A 282 3.51 29.41 15.67
N SER A 283 2.82 29.51 14.53
CA SER A 283 2.46 28.35 13.72
C SER A 283 3.64 27.83 12.91
N LYS A 284 4.69 28.63 12.76
CA LYS A 284 5.90 28.34 11.98
C LYS A 284 7.02 27.73 12.82
N GLU A 285 7.09 28.07 14.10
CA GLU A 285 8.07 27.57 15.10
C GLU A 285 8.44 26.09 14.94
N PRO A 286 7.50 25.11 14.95
CA PRO A 286 7.85 23.69 14.87
C PRO A 286 8.53 23.31 13.54
N PHE A 287 8.21 24.00 12.45
CA PHE A 287 8.83 23.77 11.14
C PHE A 287 10.21 24.42 11.05
N LEU A 288 10.40 25.56 11.70
CA LEU A 288 11.71 26.22 11.81
C LEU A 288 12.67 25.41 12.67
N GLU A 289 12.20 24.82 13.77
CA GLU A 289 12.97 23.88 14.59
C GLU A 289 13.41 22.65 13.77
N ALA A 290 12.48 22.03 13.05
CA ALA A 290 12.76 20.90 12.17
C ALA A 290 13.76 21.26 11.04
N LEU A 291 13.69 22.47 10.48
CA LEU A 291 14.66 22.95 9.50
C LEU A 291 16.04 23.19 10.13
N ALA A 292 16.11 23.70 11.36
CA ALA A 292 17.36 23.93 12.07
C ALA A 292 18.10 22.61 12.42
N GLU A 293 17.38 21.50 12.53
CA GLU A 293 17.93 20.15 12.72
C GLU A 293 18.53 19.55 11.43
N ASN A 294 18.31 20.19 10.27
CA ASN A 294 18.77 19.67 8.98
C ASN A 294 20.29 19.86 8.81
N ALA A 295 21.01 18.75 8.65
CA ALA A 295 22.47 18.75 8.48
C ALA A 295 22.97 19.46 7.20
N ASN A 296 22.11 19.59 6.19
CA ASN A 296 22.45 20.22 4.91
C ASN A 296 22.10 21.72 4.87
N LEU A 297 21.55 22.29 5.93
CA LEU A 297 21.02 23.66 5.94
C LEU A 297 22.05 24.71 5.49
N ASP A 298 23.31 24.56 5.90
CA ASP A 298 24.39 25.49 5.55
C ASP A 298 24.79 25.41 4.08
N SER A 299 24.72 24.21 3.48
CA SER A 299 24.95 24.02 2.05
C SER A 299 23.79 24.59 1.21
N LEU A 300 22.56 24.43 1.70
CA LEU A 300 21.35 24.96 1.04
C LEU A 300 21.30 26.49 1.07
N ALA A 301 21.87 27.13 2.09
CA ALA A 301 21.92 28.59 2.19
C ALA A 301 22.68 29.26 1.03
N GLN A 302 23.63 28.55 0.40
CA GLN A 302 24.40 29.06 -0.73
C GLN A 302 23.64 28.95 -2.06
N GLU A 303 22.66 28.05 -2.14
CA GLU A 303 21.93 27.73 -3.37
C GLU A 303 20.47 28.23 -3.37
N ALA A 304 19.91 28.50 -2.19
CA ALA A 304 18.54 28.95 -2.02
C ALA A 304 18.31 30.36 -2.59
N LYS A 305 17.10 30.59 -3.11
CA LYS A 305 16.67 31.90 -3.62
C LYS A 305 15.72 32.56 -2.61
N SER A 306 15.21 33.74 -2.96
CA SER A 306 14.45 34.69 -2.12
C SER A 306 13.69 34.10 -0.92
N LEU A 307 12.81 33.12 -1.11
CA LEU A 307 11.95 32.60 -0.05
C LEU A 307 12.66 31.50 0.75
N GLY A 308 13.43 30.63 0.10
CA GLY A 308 14.24 29.63 0.78
C GLY A 308 15.32 30.26 1.66
N ALA A 309 15.97 31.33 1.19
CA ALA A 309 16.98 32.06 1.95
C ALA A 309 16.38 32.74 3.20
N SER A 310 15.22 33.41 3.06
CA SER A 310 14.50 34.01 4.19
C SER A 310 14.10 32.96 5.24
N LEU A 311 13.65 31.78 4.80
CA LEU A 311 13.27 30.70 5.70
C LEU A 311 14.48 30.12 6.47
N ILE A 312 15.65 30.03 5.84
CA ILE A 312 16.89 29.60 6.49
C ILE A 312 17.32 30.61 7.56
N GLU A 313 17.28 31.91 7.27
CA GLU A 313 17.59 32.94 8.26
C GLU A 313 16.64 32.88 9.45
N GLU A 314 15.34 32.74 9.21
CA GLU A 314 14.34 32.58 10.28
C GLU A 314 14.60 31.31 11.14
N ALA A 315 15.00 30.20 10.51
CA ALA A 315 15.33 28.96 11.24
C ALA A 315 16.60 29.11 12.10
N ARG A 316 17.62 29.82 11.60
CA ARG A 316 18.84 30.12 12.35
C ARG A 316 18.58 31.05 13.53
N ASP A 317 17.81 32.11 13.31
CA ASP A 317 17.41 33.04 14.38
C ASP A 317 16.60 32.32 15.46
N HIS A 318 15.74 31.37 15.08
CA HIS A 318 15.00 30.55 16.03
C HIS A 318 15.92 29.65 16.85
N ALA A 319 16.84 28.93 16.20
CA ALA A 319 17.81 28.06 16.88
C ALA A 319 18.76 28.83 17.80
N GLY A 320 19.11 30.07 17.45
CA GLY A 320 19.93 30.96 18.27
C GLY A 320 19.21 31.52 19.50
N ARG A 321 17.87 31.62 19.48
CA ARG A 321 17.04 32.06 20.62
C ARG A 321 16.65 30.93 21.57
N ALA A 322 16.70 29.67 21.09
CA ALA A 322 16.37 28.48 21.88
C ALA A 322 17.58 27.92 22.68
N ARG A 323 18.78 28.47 22.47
CA ARG A 323 20.00 28.20 23.24
C ARG A 323 20.26 29.32 24.25
#